data_AF-A0A9X3KIE3-F1
#
_entry.id   AF-A0A9X3KIE3-F1
#
_cell.length_a   1.000
_cell.length_b   1.000
_cell.length_c   1.000
_cell.angle_alpha   90.00
_cell.angle_beta   90.00
_cell.angle_gamma   90.00
#
_symmetry.space_group_name_H-M   'P 1'
#
loop_
_entity.id
_entity.type
_entity.pdbx_description
1 polymer ?
#
loop_
_entity_poly.entity_id
_entity_poly.type
_entity_poly.pdbx_seq_one_letter_code
_entity_poly.pdbx_strand_id
1 'polypeptide(L)' 'MTKTLILGASGQIARHVVQDIAGDDGIGMTLFMRDAGKLSSTPRKASVVQGDVLDRSALDAAMEGQDVVYARA' A
#
# COMPACT_ATOMS: atom_id res chain seq x y z
N MET A 1 7.23 11.82 9.33
CA MET A 1 6.18 10.86 8.98
C MET A 1 6.72 10.06 7.81
N THR A 2 6.84 8.75 7.95
CA THR A 2 7.43 7.86 6.95
C THR A 2 6.35 7.42 5.97
N LYS A 3 6.55 7.66 4.68
CA LYS A 3 5.64 7.28 3.60
C LYS A 3 5.98 5.89 3.10
N THR A 4 5.05 4.96 3.32
CA THR A 4 5.24 3.54 3.02
C THR A 4 4.27 3.09 1.94
N LEU A 5 4.82 2.65 0.81
CA LEU A 5 4.07 1.99 -0.26
C LEU A 5 4.02 0.48 -0.03
N ILE A 6 2.82 -0.11 -0.05
CA ILE A 6 2.58 -1.54 0.10
C ILE A 6 2.07 -2.07 -1.23
N LEU A 7 2.93 -2.75 -1.98
CA LEU A 7 2.56 -3.42 -3.22
C LEU A 7 1.86 -4.74 -2.91
N GLY A 8 0.77 -5.03 -3.63
CA GLY A 8 0.00 -6.25 -3.43
C GLY A 8 -0.83 -6.22 -2.14
N ALA A 9 -1.36 -5.05 -1.77
CA ALA A 9 -2.05 -4.83 -0.48
C ALA A 9 -3.27 -5.75 -0.22
N SER A 10 -3.83 -6.43 -1.24
CA SER A 10 -4.85 -7.48 -1.07
C SER A 10 -4.33 -8.79 -0.47
N GLY A 11 -3.01 -9.02 -0.50
CA GLY A 11 -2.40 -10.28 -0.07
C GLY A 11 -2.60 -10.54 1.42
N GLN A 12 -2.67 -11.81 1.81
CA GLN A 12 -2.92 -12.19 3.21
C GLN A 12 -1.89 -11.58 4.17
N ILE A 13 -0.62 -11.56 3.79
CA ILE A 13 0.44 -11.06 4.66
C ILE A 13 0.52 -9.53 4.62
N ALA A 14 0.26 -8.92 3.47
CA ALA A 14 0.14 -7.47 3.37
C ALA A 14 -0.97 -6.94 4.30
N ARG A 15 -2.10 -7.65 4.42
CA ARG A 15 -3.18 -7.28 5.36
C ARG A 15 -2.72 -7.25 6.81
N HIS A 16 -1.90 -8.21 7.24
CA HIS A 16 -1.31 -8.19 8.58
C HIS A 16 -0.39 -6.98 8.78
N VAL A 17 0.52 -6.75 7.83
CA VAL A 17 1.41 -5.56 7.85
C VAL A 17 0.59 -4.26 7.94
N VAL A 18 -0.49 -4.16 7.17
CA VAL A 18 -1.38 -3.00 7.17
C VAL A 18 -2.04 -2.80 8.53
N GLN A 19 -2.50 -3.86 9.18
CA GLN A 19 -3.13 -3.80 10.50
C GLN A 19 -2.11 -3.47 11.60
N ASP A 20 -0.93 -4.07 11.54
CA ASP A 20 0.12 -3.88 12.55
C ASP A 20 0.61 -2.43 12.60
N ILE A 21 0.66 -1.74 11.45
CA ILE A 21 1.13 -0.35 11.36
C ILE A 21 0.00 0.68 11.30
N ALA A 22 -1.28 0.26 11.26
CA ALA A 22 -2.43 1.16 11.12
C ALA A 22 -2.58 2.16 12.29
N GLY A 23 -2.07 1.81 13.47
CA GLY A 23 -2.12 2.64 14.67
C GLY A 23 -0.93 3.57 14.86
N ASP A 24 0.08 3.49 14.00
CA ASP A 24 1.28 4.34 14.10
C ASP A 24 1.06 5.67 13.39
N ASP A 25 0.96 6.75 14.17
CA ASP A 25 0.77 8.10 13.66
C ASP A 25 1.98 8.63 12.87
N GLY A 26 3.14 8.00 13.04
CA GLY A 26 4.37 8.28 12.30
C GLY A 26 4.38 7.70 10.89
N ILE A 27 3.44 6.82 10.52
CA ILE A 27 3.43 6.11 9.24
C ILE A 27 2.25 6.56 8.37
N GLY A 28 2.56 6.99 7.15
CA GLY A 28 1.57 7.24 6.08
C GLY A 28 1.60 6.09 5.09
N MET A 29 0.44 5.51 4.77
CA MET A 29 0.39 4.27 3.99
C MET A 29 -0.22 4.50 2.62
N THR A 30 0.40 3.96 1.59
CA THR A 30 -0.18 3.84 0.24
C THR A 30 -0.35 2.37 -0.10
N LEU A 31 -1.59 1.90 -0.27
CA LEU A 31 -1.94 0.53 -0.58
C LEU A 31 -2.11 0.39 -2.10
N PHE A 32 -1.16 -0.27 -2.76
CA PHE A 32 -1.18 -0.47 -4.20
C PHE A 32 -1.61 -1.89 -4.55
N MET A 33 -2.67 -2.02 -5.33
CA MET A 33 -3.26 -3.33 -5.65
C MET A 33 -4.11 -3.31 -6.93
N ARG A 34 -4.23 -4.46 -7.59
CA ARG A 34 -5.01 -4.60 -8.84
C ARG A 34 -6.51 -4.42 -8.66
N ASP A 35 -7.03 -4.85 -7.52
CA ASP A 35 -8.47 -4.87 -7.23
C ASP A 35 -8.71 -4.38 -5.80
N ALA A 36 -9.06 -3.10 -5.69
CA ALA A 36 -9.37 -2.46 -4.41
C ALA A 36 -10.64 -3.03 -3.76
N GLY A 37 -11.53 -3.70 -4.52
CA GLY A 37 -12.72 -4.37 -3.99
C GLY A 37 -12.40 -5.53 -3.05
N LYS A 38 -11.15 -6.02 -3.05
CA LYS A 38 -10.67 -7.07 -2.14
C LYS A 38 -10.22 -6.54 -0.77
N LEU A 39 -10.24 -5.23 -0.54
CA LEU A 39 -10.04 -4.66 0.80
C LEU A 39 -11.34 -4.79 1.59
N SER A 40 -11.33 -5.58 2.65
CA SER A 40 -12.44 -5.67 3.60
C SER A 40 -12.55 -4.42 4.49
N SER A 41 -11.41 -3.79 4.79
CA SER A 41 -11.33 -2.55 5.55
C SER A 41 -10.06 -1.79 5.19
N THR A 42 -10.19 -0.47 5.08
CA THR A 42 -9.07 0.43 4.81
C THR A 42 -8.82 1.27 6.06
N PRO A 43 -7.61 1.26 6.64
CA PRO A 43 -7.26 2.15 7.75
C PRO A 43 -7.46 3.61 7.39
N ARG A 44 -7.81 4.44 8.38
CA ARG A 44 -8.15 5.86 8.17
C ARG A 44 -7.00 6.69 7.57
N LYS A 45 -5.75 6.22 7.71
CA LYS A 45 -4.52 6.86 7.23
C LYS A 45 -3.91 6.17 6.00
N ALA A 46 -4.66 5.26 5.38
CA ALA A 46 -4.23 4.57 4.18
C ALA A 46 -4.89 5.17 2.93
N SER A 47 -4.06 5.56 1.95
CA SER A 47 -4.50 5.87 0.59
C SER A 47 -4.51 4.60 -0.24
N VAL A 48 -5.56 4.36 -1.02
CA VAL A 48 -5.65 3.18 -1.89
C VAL A 48 -5.40 3.63 -3.33
N VAL A 49 -4.45 2.97 -4.00
CA VAL A 49 -4.12 3.18 -5.41
C VAL A 49 -4.37 1.88 -6.14
N GLN A 50 -5.27 1.92 -7.12
CA GLN A 50 -5.52 0.77 -7.96
C GLN A 50 -4.55 0.75 -9.13
N GLY A 51 -3.82 -0.34 -9.30
CA GLY A 51 -2.84 -0.49 -10.37
C GLY A 51 -2.19 -1.86 -10.42
N ASP A 52 -1.52 -2.15 -11.52
CA ASP A 52 -0.71 -3.36 -11.70
C ASP A 52 0.76 -3.01 -11.55
N VAL A 53 1.52 -3.82 -10.79
CA VAL A 53 2.97 -3.65 -10.63
C VAL A 53 3.74 -3.91 -11.93
N LEU A 54 3.08 -4.59 -12.89
CA LEU A 54 3.61 -4.78 -14.24
C LEU A 54 3.38 -3.55 -15.14
N ASP A 55 2.50 -2.63 -14.76
CA ASP A 55 2.37 -1.32 -15.41
C ASP A 55 3.42 -0.37 -14.81
N ARG A 56 4.50 -0.18 -15.55
CA ARG A 56 5.63 0.64 -15.11
C ARG A 56 5.25 2.09 -14.87
N SER A 57 4.37 2.67 -15.69
CA SER A 57 3.96 4.06 -15.51
C SER A 57 3.14 4.23 -14.23
N ALA A 58 2.24 3.30 -13.95
CA ALA A 58 1.45 3.31 -12.72
C ALA A 58 2.33 3.08 -11.49
N LEU A 59 3.29 2.17 -11.58
CA LEU A 59 4.23 1.87 -10.50
C LEU A 59 5.16 3.05 -10.21
N ASP A 60 5.72 3.69 -11.24
CA ASP A 60 6.60 4.86 -11.08
C ASP A 60 5.86 6.01 -10.38
N ALA A 61 4.61 6.29 -10.78
CA ALA A 61 3.77 7.29 -10.12
C ALA A 61 3.43 6.94 -8.65
N ALA A 62 3.23 5.65 -8.34
CA ALA A 62 2.94 5.22 -6.97
C ALA A 62 4.18 5.26 -6.06
N MET A 63 5.38 5.05 -6.62
CA MET A 63 6.66 5.09 -5.91
C MET A 63 7.14 6.52 -5.63
N GLU A 64 6.67 7.51 -6.39
CA GLU A 64 7.11 8.89 -6.24
C GLU A 64 6.88 9.44 -4.82
N GLY A 65 7.97 9.91 -4.19
CA GLY A 65 7.93 10.52 -2.87
C GLY A 65 7.66 9.56 -1.72
N GLN A 66 7.75 8.25 -1.91
CA GLN A 66 7.70 7.23 -0.86
C GLN A 66 9.09 7.04 -0.24
N ASP A 67 9.14 6.82 1.07
CA ASP A 67 10.39 6.55 1.81
C ASP A 67 10.72 5.05 1.82
N VAL A 68 9.69 4.21 1.87
CA VAL A 68 9.82 2.74 1.95
C VAL A 68 8.83 2.08 1.00
N VAL A 69 9.29 1.03 0.31
CA VAL A 69 8.43 0.14 -0.48
C VAL A 69 8.46 -1.26 0.11
N TYR A 70 7.31 -1.74 0.56
CA TYR A 70 7.09 -3.14 0.89
C TYR A 70 6.56 -3.86 -0.35
N ALA A 71 7.34 -4.80 -0.86
CA ALA A 71 6.97 -5.61 -2.01
C ALA A 71 6.96 -7.08 -1.61
N ARG A 72 5.79 -7.71 -1.75
CA ARG A 72 5.66 -9.17 -1.65
C ARG A 72 4.85 -9.67 -2.85
N ALA A 73 5.50 -10.50 -3.66
CA ALA A 73 4.91 -11.20 -4.80
C ALA A 73 4.11 -12.43 -4.33
#